data_AF-G1LKY5-F1
#
_entry.id   AF-G1LKY5-F1
#
_cell.length_a   1.000
_cell.length_b   1.000
_cell.length_c   1.000
_cell.angle_alpha   90.00
_cell.angle_beta   90.00
_cell.angle_gamma   90.00
#
_symmetry.space_group_name_H-M   'P 1'
#
loop_
_entity.id
_entity.type
_entity.pdbx_description
1 polymer ?
#
loop_
_entity_poly.entity_id
_entity_poly.type
_entity_poly.pdbx_seq_one_letter_code
_entity_poly.pdbx_strand_id
1 'polypeptide(L)'
;MSLAAARPQGRARAEPPGRGPTPFARVTRPRLPRRRAVCLAVLPELQVGCGRPGERVVRGSRRRRGLWKADMAKLLQPPPKFLPSEWHIANKNQYHRAEAQRSRSERLVAESQRLVDEIEKTTRKSQSDVDKKLEQRLEEVRFWKKELDNKLEQLVYVTDDLLTYQTRLVNALESMKEPLHITQTCLEYREKRVGIDLVRDEVEQELVKEAEIIRGVMALLTRTLEEVSEQIRLNRSAKYNLEKDLKDKFVALTIDDVCFSLNNNSPNIHYSEKAVRVEPHSVSLEDWLDFSNSNVEKADRQRNNSLALKALVDRILSQTASDLCRQCDVVDTAFRTGLKETKAARDQLAAHLAKVMEEIACQEKNISVLEKAILDQEGPAKVAHTRLETRTHRPNVELCRDVAQYRLLKEVGEIAHNVARLKEALAQAQVELKGLNRRQLALQEEIQVKENTIYIDEVLCTHMRKSIPLRDGGDQGEGAGGLCPDAIC
;
A
#
# COMPACT_ATOMS: atom_id res chain seq x y z
N MET A 1 41.45 -6.26 46.23
CA MET A 1 41.35 -5.61 47.56
C MET A 1 40.19 -4.62 47.47
N SER A 2 38.99 -5.00 47.92
CA SER A 2 38.41 -4.58 49.22
C SER A 2 38.36 -3.05 49.35
N LEU A 3 37.28 -2.36 49.69
CA LEU A 3 35.93 -2.61 50.19
C LEU A 3 35.36 -1.19 50.35
N ALA A 4 34.07 -0.94 50.11
CA ALA A 4 33.21 -0.13 51.00
C ALA A 4 31.94 0.33 50.30
N ALA A 5 30.83 -0.10 50.89
CA ALA A 5 29.48 0.32 50.64
C ALA A 5 29.14 1.62 51.40
N ALA A 6 28.17 2.38 50.90
CA ALA A 6 27.34 3.26 51.73
C ALA A 6 25.97 3.50 51.08
N ARG A 7 24.92 2.89 51.66
CA ARG A 7 23.55 3.41 51.75
C ARG A 7 23.30 3.76 53.23
N PRO A 8 22.44 4.74 53.53
CA PRO A 8 21.16 4.42 54.19
C PRO A 8 19.96 5.24 53.63
N GLN A 9 18.75 4.67 53.48
CA GLN A 9 17.58 4.66 54.40
C GLN A 9 17.03 6.07 54.75
N GLY A 10 15.73 6.40 54.79
CA GLY A 10 14.43 5.70 54.73
C GLY A 10 13.29 6.75 54.67
N ARG A 11 12.09 6.45 54.13
CA ARG A 11 10.85 5.95 54.80
C ARG A 11 9.73 7.00 54.96
N ALA A 12 8.62 6.78 54.25
CA ALA A 12 7.18 6.89 54.65
C ALA A 12 6.37 6.80 53.33
N ARG A 13 5.57 5.78 52.96
CA ARG A 13 4.42 5.07 53.56
C ARG A 13 3.33 5.98 54.13
N ALA A 14 2.24 6.15 53.39
CA ALA A 14 0.85 5.96 53.86
C ALA A 14 -0.13 5.96 52.67
N GLU A 15 -1.24 5.27 52.87
CA GLU A 15 -2.18 4.64 51.94
C GLU A 15 -3.39 5.51 51.49
N PRO A 16 -4.23 5.01 50.56
CA PRO A 16 -5.40 5.69 50.00
C PRO A 16 -6.65 5.57 50.90
N PRO A 17 -7.74 6.30 50.60
CA PRO A 17 -8.98 5.64 50.15
C PRO A 17 -9.76 6.52 49.15
N GLY A 18 -10.83 6.15 48.46
CA GLY A 18 -11.78 5.05 48.59
C GLY A 18 -13.17 5.56 48.16
N ARG A 19 -13.81 4.75 47.32
CA ARG A 19 -15.22 4.69 46.90
C ARG A 19 -16.26 5.45 47.74
N GLY A 20 -17.28 6.00 47.09
CA GLY A 20 -18.59 6.20 47.74
C GLY A 20 -19.61 6.96 46.91
N PRO A 21 -20.93 6.79 47.14
CA PRO A 21 -21.98 6.86 46.11
C PRO A 21 -22.89 8.11 46.18
N THR A 22 -23.78 8.22 45.19
CA THR A 22 -24.97 9.11 45.06
C THR A 22 -25.74 9.36 46.36
N PRO A 23 -26.49 10.49 46.49
CA PRO A 23 -27.96 10.37 46.41
C PRO A 23 -28.77 11.60 45.90
N PHE A 24 -29.95 11.27 45.36
CA PHE A 24 -31.28 11.93 45.37
C PHE A 24 -31.52 13.32 46.02
N ALA A 25 -32.26 14.19 45.31
CA ALA A 25 -33.55 14.83 45.69
C ALA A 25 -34.12 15.63 44.47
N ARG A 26 -35.33 15.43 43.87
CA ARG A 26 -36.74 15.60 44.31
C ARG A 26 -37.01 17.01 44.88
N VAL A 27 -37.99 17.86 44.52
CA VAL A 27 -39.34 17.84 43.90
C VAL A 27 -39.63 19.30 43.46
N THR A 28 -40.29 19.62 42.32
CA THR A 28 -41.67 20.16 42.28
C THR A 28 -42.34 20.09 40.91
N ARG A 29 -43.61 19.65 40.95
CA ARG A 29 -44.60 19.49 39.86
C ARG A 29 -45.17 20.83 39.37
N PRO A 30 -45.86 20.84 38.21
CA PRO A 30 -47.33 20.88 38.24
C PRO A 30 -47.96 19.87 37.25
N ARG A 31 -48.75 18.90 37.73
CA ARG A 31 -50.25 18.85 37.67
C ARG A 31 -50.88 19.14 36.29
N LEU A 32 -51.25 18.02 35.66
CA LEU A 32 -52.30 17.78 34.65
C LEU A 32 -53.46 18.80 34.61
N PRO A 33 -54.15 18.85 33.46
CA PRO A 33 -55.50 18.32 33.47
C PRO A 33 -55.70 17.18 32.47
N ARG A 34 -56.41 16.16 32.97
CA ARG A 34 -57.11 15.14 32.21
C ARG A 34 -58.10 15.78 31.24
N ARG A 35 -58.21 15.29 30.01
CA ARG A 35 -59.50 14.91 29.39
C ARG A 35 -59.31 14.17 28.04
N ARG A 36 -59.75 12.92 28.06
CA ARG A 36 -60.41 12.13 27.00
C ARG A 36 -59.65 11.86 25.70
N ALA A 37 -59.17 10.61 25.63
CA ALA A 37 -59.20 9.83 24.40
C ALA A 37 -60.63 9.79 23.83
N VAL A 38 -60.74 10.06 22.54
CA VAL A 38 -61.88 9.66 21.70
C VAL A 38 -61.28 8.93 20.51
N CYS A 39 -61.27 7.60 20.58
CA CYS A 39 -61.32 6.77 19.39
C CYS A 39 -62.80 6.59 18.99
N LEU A 40 -63.02 6.40 17.69
CA LEU A 40 -64.20 5.84 17.03
C LEU A 40 -65.38 6.78 16.75
N ALA A 41 -65.37 7.32 15.52
CA ALA A 41 -66.53 7.35 14.63
C ALA A 41 -65.95 6.97 13.25
N VAL A 42 -66.04 5.73 12.75
CA VAL A 42 -67.23 5.10 12.15
C VAL A 42 -68.17 6.13 11.56
N LEU A 43 -67.92 6.50 10.30
CA LEU A 43 -68.95 6.98 9.40
C LEU A 43 -69.17 5.90 8.32
N PRO A 44 -70.43 5.52 8.07
CA PRO A 44 -70.77 4.44 7.16
C PRO A 44 -70.69 4.88 5.70
N GLU A 45 -70.24 3.96 4.87
CA GLU A 45 -70.56 3.91 3.45
C GLU A 45 -72.07 4.09 3.26
N LEU A 46 -72.47 5.22 2.68
CA LEU A 46 -73.78 5.37 2.03
C LEU A 46 -73.54 5.28 0.54
N GLN A 47 -73.50 4.03 0.10
CA GLN A 47 -73.56 3.60 -1.29
C GLN A 47 -74.96 3.95 -1.83
N VAL A 48 -75.14 5.15 -2.36
CA VAL A 48 -76.34 5.51 -3.12
C VAL A 48 -76.18 4.94 -4.52
N GLY A 49 -76.62 3.69 -4.67
CA GLY A 49 -76.81 3.06 -5.96
C GLY A 49 -77.86 3.82 -6.78
N CYS A 50 -77.45 4.34 -7.94
CA CYS A 50 -78.35 4.83 -8.97
C CYS A 50 -79.20 3.67 -9.53
N GLY A 51 -80.34 3.41 -8.90
CA GLY A 51 -81.37 2.49 -9.38
C GLY A 51 -82.22 3.14 -10.47
N ARG A 52 -82.04 2.70 -11.71
CA ARG A 52 -82.95 2.95 -12.84
C ARG A 52 -84.37 2.47 -12.51
N PRO A 53 -85.46 3.22 -12.78
CA PRO A 53 -86.80 2.66 -12.73
C PRO A 53 -87.08 1.90 -14.03
N GLY A 54 -86.99 0.57 -13.96
CA GLY A 54 -87.52 -0.34 -14.95
C GLY A 54 -89.05 -0.42 -14.88
N GLU A 55 -89.65 -0.41 -16.06
CA GLU A 55 -91.06 -0.65 -16.34
C GLU A 55 -91.61 -1.84 -15.54
N ARG A 56 -92.76 -1.66 -14.89
CA ARG A 56 -93.55 -2.78 -14.37
C ARG A 56 -95.01 -2.63 -14.77
N VAL A 57 -95.32 -3.33 -15.86
CA VAL A 57 -96.65 -3.70 -16.32
C VAL A 57 -97.43 -4.38 -15.17
N VAL A 58 -98.61 -3.87 -14.84
CA VAL A 58 -99.57 -4.54 -13.95
C VAL A 58 -100.79 -4.97 -14.76
N ARG A 59 -100.93 -6.28 -14.96
CA ARG A 59 -102.18 -6.96 -15.38
C ARG A 59 -102.66 -7.86 -14.24
N GLY A 60 -103.98 -7.93 -14.05
CA GLY A 60 -104.68 -9.01 -13.32
C GLY A 60 -105.41 -8.54 -12.06
N SER A 61 -106.60 -7.92 -12.15
CA SER A 61 -107.92 -8.60 -12.19
C SER A 61 -108.16 -9.65 -11.09
N ARG A 62 -108.84 -9.25 -10.01
CA ARG A 62 -109.75 -10.13 -9.25
C ARG A 62 -111.03 -9.40 -8.82
N ARG A 63 -112.09 -9.73 -9.57
CA ARG A 63 -113.51 -9.92 -9.19
C ARG A 63 -113.96 -9.39 -7.82
N ARG A 64 -114.84 -8.39 -7.84
CA ARG A 64 -116.06 -8.38 -7.03
C ARG A 64 -117.27 -8.24 -7.96
N ARG A 65 -118.13 -9.26 -7.93
CA ARG A 65 -119.49 -9.23 -8.50
C ARG A 65 -120.42 -8.79 -7.37
N GLY A 66 -121.39 -7.94 -7.67
CA GLY A 66 -122.53 -7.66 -6.80
C GLY A 66 -122.90 -6.19 -6.76
N LEU A 67 -124.11 -5.89 -7.23
CA LEU A 67 -124.82 -4.60 -7.26
C LEU A 67 -124.47 -3.66 -8.42
N TRP A 68 -124.93 -4.07 -9.61
CA TRP A 68 -125.41 -3.14 -10.64
C TRP A 68 -126.91 -2.97 -10.45
N LYS A 69 -127.34 -1.87 -9.83
CA LYS A 69 -128.67 -1.25 -9.99
C LYS A 69 -128.56 0.17 -9.43
N ALA A 70 -128.99 1.13 -10.25
CA ALA A 70 -128.87 2.59 -10.12
C ALA A 70 -127.61 3.21 -10.75
N ASP A 71 -127.86 4.23 -11.57
CA ASP A 71 -126.93 5.19 -12.15
C ASP A 71 -126.29 4.89 -13.52
N MET A 72 -127.01 4.19 -14.40
CA MET A 72 -126.91 4.43 -15.86
C MET A 72 -127.81 5.61 -16.29
N ALA A 73 -127.65 6.75 -15.62
CA ALA A 73 -128.32 8.01 -15.96
C ALA A 73 -127.40 9.24 -15.72
N LYS A 74 -126.09 9.13 -15.96
CA LYS A 74 -125.16 10.27 -16.02
C LYS A 74 -124.02 10.02 -17.03
N LEU A 75 -124.35 9.68 -18.27
CA LEU A 75 -123.37 9.53 -19.35
C LEU A 75 -123.35 10.70 -20.35
N LEU A 76 -124.03 11.80 -20.04
CA LEU A 76 -124.01 13.07 -20.79
C LEU A 76 -124.15 14.30 -19.86
N GLN A 77 -123.59 14.26 -18.65
CA GLN A 77 -123.51 15.47 -17.84
C GLN A 77 -122.25 16.26 -18.23
N PRO A 78 -122.37 17.56 -18.57
CA PRO A 78 -121.19 18.41 -18.69
C PRO A 78 -120.39 18.31 -17.38
N PRO A 79 -119.05 18.32 -17.42
CA PRO A 79 -118.24 18.16 -16.22
C PRO A 79 -118.77 19.11 -15.13
N PRO A 80 -118.89 18.63 -13.87
CA PRO A 80 -119.42 19.45 -12.79
C PRO A 80 -118.67 20.78 -12.77
N LYS A 81 -119.43 21.88 -12.88
CA LYS A 81 -118.86 23.22 -12.94
C LYS A 81 -118.34 23.55 -11.54
N PHE A 82 -117.03 23.68 -11.42
CA PHE A 82 -116.38 24.11 -10.17
C PHE A 82 -116.93 25.46 -9.72
N LEU A 83 -117.09 25.64 -8.41
CA LEU A 83 -117.40 26.96 -7.88
C LEU A 83 -116.22 27.90 -8.15
N PRO A 84 -116.46 29.20 -8.38
CA PRO A 84 -115.37 30.17 -8.54
C PRO A 84 -114.34 30.09 -7.39
N SER A 85 -114.78 29.84 -6.16
CA SER A 85 -113.92 29.62 -4.99
C SER A 85 -113.03 28.37 -5.12
N GLU A 86 -113.54 27.26 -5.63
CA GLU A 86 -112.78 26.02 -5.87
C GLU A 86 -111.76 26.20 -6.99
N TRP A 87 -112.12 26.91 -8.07
CA TRP A 87 -111.21 27.28 -9.16
C TRP A 87 -110.08 28.19 -8.66
N HIS A 88 -110.40 29.20 -7.85
CA HIS A 88 -109.41 30.08 -7.22
C HIS A 88 -108.47 29.30 -6.28
N ILE A 89 -109.00 28.37 -5.46
CA ILE A 89 -108.19 27.52 -4.56
C ILE A 89 -107.30 26.56 -5.36
N ALA A 90 -107.83 25.90 -6.39
CA ALA A 90 -107.08 24.97 -7.23
C ALA A 90 -105.93 25.67 -7.97
N ASN A 91 -106.19 26.84 -8.56
CA ASN A 91 -105.15 27.65 -9.20
C ASN A 91 -104.14 28.17 -8.19
N LYS A 92 -104.57 28.67 -7.02
CA LYS A 92 -103.65 29.10 -5.95
C LYS A 92 -102.76 27.95 -5.47
N ASN A 93 -103.30 26.75 -5.29
CA ASN A 93 -102.52 25.56 -4.95
C ASN A 93 -101.56 25.16 -6.08
N GLN A 94 -101.97 25.28 -7.34
CA GLN A 94 -101.11 24.99 -8.50
C GLN A 94 -99.96 26.01 -8.60
N TYR A 95 -100.23 27.30 -8.40
CA TYR A 95 -99.21 28.34 -8.31
C TYR A 95 -98.26 28.09 -7.15
N HIS A 96 -98.75 27.77 -5.94
CA HIS A 96 -97.88 27.46 -4.80
C HIS A 96 -97.02 26.21 -5.01
N ARG A 97 -97.56 25.15 -5.64
CA ARG A 97 -96.78 23.94 -5.98
C ARG A 97 -95.71 24.21 -7.04
N ALA A 98 -96.07 24.96 -8.08
CA ALA A 98 -95.13 25.38 -9.13
C ALA A 98 -94.04 26.30 -8.57
N GLU A 99 -94.40 27.26 -7.73
CA GLU A 99 -93.47 28.17 -7.04
C GLU A 99 -92.53 27.40 -6.10
N ALA A 100 -93.06 26.48 -5.29
CA ALA A 100 -92.23 25.64 -4.42
C ALA A 100 -91.28 24.72 -5.22
N GLN A 101 -91.72 24.17 -6.36
CA GLN A 101 -90.86 23.38 -7.24
C GLN A 101 -89.81 24.24 -7.94
N ARG A 102 -90.18 25.44 -8.43
CA ARG A 102 -89.24 26.40 -9.04
C ARG A 102 -88.18 26.82 -8.03
N SER A 103 -88.58 27.26 -6.83
CA SER A 103 -87.64 27.66 -5.77
C SER A 103 -86.70 26.52 -5.34
N ARG A 104 -87.20 25.27 -5.26
CA ARG A 104 -86.34 24.09 -5.04
C ARG A 104 -85.33 23.90 -6.18
N SER A 105 -85.76 24.04 -7.43
CA SER A 105 -84.89 23.91 -8.60
C SER A 105 -83.85 25.02 -8.68
N GLU A 106 -84.24 26.27 -8.45
CA GLU A 106 -83.33 27.42 -8.41
C GLU A 106 -82.28 27.26 -7.31
N ARG A 107 -82.69 26.77 -6.13
CA ARG A 107 -81.75 26.45 -5.05
C ARG A 107 -80.79 25.33 -5.44
N LEU A 108 -81.28 24.24 -6.04
CA LEU A 108 -80.44 23.13 -6.50
C LEU A 108 -79.45 23.57 -7.57
N VAL A 109 -79.87 24.41 -8.52
CA VAL A 109 -78.96 24.99 -9.53
C VAL A 109 -77.90 25.86 -8.87
N ALA A 110 -78.30 26.73 -7.93
CA ALA A 110 -77.35 27.57 -7.20
C ALA A 110 -76.36 26.76 -6.35
N GLU A 111 -76.83 25.69 -5.69
CA GLU A 111 -76.00 24.75 -4.92
C GLU A 111 -75.07 23.94 -5.83
N SER A 112 -75.57 23.47 -6.98
CA SER A 112 -74.77 22.74 -7.97
C SER A 112 -73.68 23.63 -8.57
N GLN A 113 -73.99 24.89 -8.88
CA GLN A 113 -72.98 25.83 -9.39
C GLN A 113 -71.92 26.14 -8.34
N ARG A 114 -72.32 26.34 -7.08
CA ARG A 114 -71.37 26.51 -5.97
C ARG A 114 -70.47 25.28 -5.81
N LEU A 115 -71.02 24.08 -5.91
CA LEU A 115 -70.28 22.83 -5.83
C LEU A 115 -69.29 22.70 -7.00
N VAL A 116 -69.69 23.03 -8.22
CA VAL A 116 -68.78 23.06 -9.39
C VAL A 116 -67.63 24.03 -9.15
N ASP A 117 -67.92 25.27 -8.72
CA ASP A 117 -66.89 26.27 -8.45
C ASP A 117 -65.94 25.84 -7.31
N GLU A 118 -66.47 25.20 -6.26
CA GLU A 118 -65.70 24.66 -5.14
C GLU A 118 -64.79 23.52 -5.57
N ILE A 119 -65.31 22.57 -6.34
CA ILE A 119 -64.56 21.43 -6.87
C ILE A 119 -63.48 21.92 -7.84
N GLU A 120 -63.80 22.85 -8.74
CA GLU A 120 -62.82 23.43 -9.67
C GLU A 120 -61.68 24.12 -8.91
N LYS A 121 -62.00 24.95 -7.91
CA LYS A 121 -60.98 25.62 -7.08
C LYS A 121 -60.13 24.63 -6.33
N THR A 122 -60.75 23.62 -5.72
CA THR A 122 -60.04 22.58 -4.94
C THR A 122 -59.15 21.73 -5.83
N THR A 123 -59.62 21.36 -7.03
CA THR A 123 -58.86 20.58 -8.01
C THR A 123 -57.67 21.38 -8.53
N ARG A 124 -57.87 22.63 -8.96
CA ARG A 124 -56.77 23.51 -9.42
C ARG A 124 -55.73 23.74 -8.33
N LYS A 125 -56.18 23.95 -7.09
CA LYS A 125 -55.29 24.11 -5.93
C LYS A 125 -54.47 22.84 -5.68
N SER A 126 -55.10 21.66 -5.73
CA SER A 126 -54.42 20.38 -5.55
C SER A 126 -53.41 20.11 -6.67
N GLN A 127 -53.76 20.38 -7.93
CA GLN A 127 -52.81 20.26 -9.06
C GLN A 127 -51.60 21.16 -8.87
N SER A 128 -51.82 22.45 -8.57
CA SER A 128 -50.73 23.39 -8.32
C SER A 128 -49.84 23.01 -7.13
N ASP A 129 -50.40 22.41 -6.08
CA ASP A 129 -49.62 21.91 -4.94
C ASP A 129 -48.74 20.72 -5.34
N VAL A 130 -49.29 19.76 -6.10
CA VAL A 130 -48.54 18.62 -6.62
C VAL A 130 -47.45 19.06 -7.60
N ASP A 131 -47.72 19.99 -8.50
CA ASP A 131 -46.73 20.53 -9.46
C ASP A 131 -45.52 21.11 -8.72
N LYS A 132 -45.75 21.87 -7.64
CA LYS A 132 -44.68 22.40 -6.78
C LYS A 132 -43.90 21.29 -6.07
N LYS A 133 -44.57 20.21 -5.67
CA LYS A 133 -43.91 19.06 -5.04
C LYS A 133 -43.06 18.27 -6.03
N LEU A 134 -43.52 18.12 -7.28
CA LEU A 134 -42.75 17.52 -8.37
C LEU A 134 -41.53 18.38 -8.74
N GLU A 135 -41.69 19.71 -8.79
CA GLU A 135 -40.58 20.65 -8.99
C GLU A 135 -39.51 20.50 -7.90
N GLN A 136 -39.92 20.53 -6.63
CA GLN A 136 -39.01 20.29 -5.48
C GLN A 136 -38.29 18.95 -5.60
N ARG A 137 -39.03 17.89 -5.99
CA ARG A 137 -38.44 16.56 -6.15
C ARG A 137 -37.41 16.51 -7.27
N LEU A 138 -37.68 17.15 -8.41
CA LEU A 138 -36.73 17.27 -9.52
C LEU A 138 -35.43 17.95 -9.06
N GLU A 139 -35.53 19.02 -8.28
CA GLU A 139 -34.36 19.71 -7.73
C GLU A 139 -33.53 18.80 -6.80
N GLU A 140 -34.17 18.06 -5.89
CA GLU A 140 -33.50 17.11 -5.01
C GLU A 140 -32.77 16.00 -5.76
N VAL A 141 -33.44 15.39 -6.75
CA VAL A 141 -32.85 14.30 -7.54
C VAL A 141 -31.71 14.82 -8.42
N ARG A 142 -31.83 16.04 -8.99
CA ARG A 142 -30.76 16.72 -9.73
C ARG A 142 -29.55 17.01 -8.84
N PHE A 143 -29.78 17.47 -7.61
CA PHE A 143 -28.73 17.70 -6.62
C PHE A 143 -27.96 16.40 -6.34
N TRP A 144 -28.66 15.32 -5.99
CA TRP A 144 -28.01 14.04 -5.68
C TRP A 144 -27.32 13.42 -6.88
N LYS A 145 -27.90 13.52 -8.08
CA LYS A 145 -27.21 13.09 -9.30
C LYS A 145 -25.89 13.84 -9.48
N LYS A 146 -25.89 15.17 -9.31
CA LYS A 146 -24.67 15.97 -9.42
C LYS A 146 -23.64 15.59 -8.36
N GLU A 147 -24.06 15.38 -7.12
CA GLU A 147 -23.15 14.97 -6.05
C GLU A 147 -22.52 13.61 -6.32
N LEU A 148 -23.31 12.62 -6.76
CA LEU A 148 -22.81 11.30 -7.16
C LEU A 148 -21.85 11.38 -8.35
N ASP A 149 -22.16 12.19 -9.36
CA ASP A 149 -21.29 12.42 -10.54
C ASP A 149 -19.94 13.01 -10.10
N ASN A 150 -19.95 14.04 -9.25
CA ASN A 150 -18.72 14.66 -8.72
C ASN A 150 -17.84 13.66 -7.96
N LYS A 151 -18.46 12.83 -7.12
CA LYS A 151 -17.75 11.81 -6.32
C LYS A 151 -17.19 10.70 -7.20
N LEU A 152 -17.93 10.32 -8.24
CA LEU A 152 -17.49 9.36 -9.23
C LEU A 152 -16.25 9.88 -9.98
N GLU A 153 -16.27 11.11 -10.47
CA GLU A 153 -15.15 11.72 -11.17
C GLU A 153 -13.88 11.77 -10.30
N GLN A 154 -14.01 12.22 -9.05
CA GLN A 154 -12.89 12.27 -8.11
C GLN A 154 -12.33 10.88 -7.79
N LEU A 155 -13.20 9.88 -7.63
CA LEU A 155 -12.77 8.51 -7.33
C LEU A 155 -12.09 7.85 -8.55
N VAL A 156 -12.58 8.12 -9.76
CA VAL A 156 -11.92 7.67 -11.00
C VAL A 156 -10.53 8.28 -11.11
N TYR A 157 -10.40 9.59 -10.95
CA TYR A 157 -9.11 10.27 -11.00
C TYR A 157 -8.09 9.66 -10.02
N VAL A 158 -8.49 9.48 -8.75
CA VAL A 158 -7.59 8.93 -7.72
C VAL A 158 -7.27 7.44 -7.98
N THR A 159 -8.16 6.70 -8.64
CA THR A 159 -7.89 5.31 -9.03
C THR A 159 -6.87 5.23 -10.15
N ASP A 160 -6.96 6.10 -11.15
CA ASP A 160 -6.00 6.17 -12.26
C ASP A 160 -4.62 6.63 -11.77
N ASP A 161 -4.58 7.58 -10.85
CA ASP A 161 -3.36 7.99 -10.14
C ASP A 161 -2.73 6.81 -9.37
N LEU A 162 -3.52 6.04 -8.60
CA LEU A 162 -3.01 4.84 -7.92
C LEU A 162 -2.48 3.76 -8.88
N LEU A 163 -3.03 3.61 -10.09
CA LEU A 163 -2.50 2.68 -11.09
C LEU A 163 -1.10 3.09 -11.57
N THR A 164 -0.84 4.39 -11.68
CA THR A 164 0.51 4.91 -11.95
C THR A 164 1.47 4.52 -10.83
N TYR A 165 1.05 4.68 -9.56
CA TYR A 165 1.85 4.29 -8.40
C TYR A 165 2.07 2.78 -8.28
N GLN A 166 1.08 1.97 -8.65
CA GLN A 166 1.23 0.52 -8.78
C GLN A 166 2.35 0.17 -9.77
N THR A 167 2.37 0.84 -10.92
CA THR A 167 3.40 0.65 -11.95
C THR A 167 4.79 1.06 -11.44
N ARG A 168 4.91 2.19 -10.75
CA ARG A 168 6.16 2.63 -10.12
C ARG A 168 6.70 1.60 -9.12
N LEU A 169 5.84 1.06 -8.26
CA LEU A 169 6.21 0.03 -7.29
C LEU A 169 6.71 -1.26 -7.97
N VAL A 170 6.04 -1.70 -9.05
CA VAL A 170 6.47 -2.86 -9.84
C VAL A 170 7.83 -2.61 -10.48
N ASN A 171 8.04 -1.44 -11.09
CA ASN A 171 9.31 -1.07 -11.70
C ASN A 171 10.44 -0.99 -10.66
N ALA A 172 10.16 -0.43 -9.48
CA ALA A 172 11.10 -0.38 -8.36
C ALA A 172 11.45 -1.78 -7.83
N LEU A 173 10.49 -2.70 -7.77
CA LEU A 173 10.76 -4.11 -7.42
C LEU A 173 11.65 -4.80 -8.44
N GLU A 174 11.38 -4.57 -9.73
CA GLU A 174 12.17 -5.17 -10.82
C GLU A 174 13.61 -4.65 -10.81
N SER A 175 13.80 -3.35 -10.56
CA SER A 175 15.14 -2.73 -10.52
C SER A 175 16.01 -3.21 -9.37
N MET A 176 15.45 -3.86 -8.34
CA MET A 176 16.22 -4.44 -7.23
C MET A 176 16.84 -5.80 -7.54
N LYS A 177 16.38 -6.51 -8.57
CA LYS A 177 16.87 -7.87 -8.87
C LYS A 177 18.33 -7.88 -9.29
N GLU A 178 18.72 -6.94 -10.15
CA GLU A 178 20.08 -6.86 -10.67
C GLU A 178 21.11 -6.49 -9.57
N PRO A 179 20.90 -5.43 -8.75
CA PRO A 179 21.76 -5.16 -7.59
C PRO A 179 21.88 -6.35 -6.64
N LEU A 180 20.78 -7.03 -6.31
CA LEU A 180 20.82 -8.21 -5.44
C LEU A 180 21.68 -9.32 -6.03
N HIS A 181 21.51 -9.59 -7.33
CA HIS A 181 22.29 -10.60 -8.03
C HIS A 181 23.79 -10.24 -8.05
N ILE A 182 24.14 -8.99 -8.32
CA ILE A 182 25.53 -8.52 -8.29
C ILE A 182 26.13 -8.68 -6.90
N THR A 183 25.43 -8.25 -5.83
CA THR A 183 25.90 -8.40 -4.45
C THR A 183 26.13 -9.87 -4.08
N GLN A 184 25.21 -10.75 -4.44
CA GLN A 184 25.35 -12.20 -4.22
C GLN A 184 26.53 -12.79 -5.00
N THR A 185 26.69 -12.40 -6.26
CA THR A 185 27.78 -12.86 -7.10
C THR A 185 29.15 -12.38 -6.58
N CYS A 186 29.22 -11.17 -6.02
CA CYS A 186 30.42 -10.68 -5.34
C CYS A 186 30.79 -11.56 -4.14
N LEU A 187 29.81 -11.96 -3.32
CA LEU A 187 30.02 -12.89 -2.21
C LEU A 187 30.53 -14.25 -2.73
N GLU A 188 29.91 -14.80 -3.78
CA GLU A 188 30.33 -16.07 -4.40
C GLU A 188 31.75 -16.03 -4.99
N TYR A 189 32.17 -14.89 -5.56
CA TYR A 189 33.54 -14.73 -6.02
C TYR A 189 34.53 -14.67 -4.86
N ARG A 190 34.17 -14.03 -3.75
CA ARG A 190 35.04 -13.90 -2.58
C ARG A 190 35.23 -15.21 -1.82
N GLU A 191 34.27 -16.12 -1.87
CA GLU A 191 34.43 -17.50 -1.40
C GLU A 191 35.53 -18.28 -2.17
N LYS A 192 35.97 -17.79 -3.33
CA LYS A 192 37.07 -18.39 -4.13
C LYS A 192 38.45 -17.86 -3.75
N ARG A 193 38.56 -16.95 -2.79
CA ARG A 193 39.85 -16.55 -2.22
C ARG A 193 40.52 -17.74 -1.55
N VAL A 194 41.84 -17.68 -1.44
CA VAL A 194 42.65 -18.82 -0.99
C VAL A 194 43.49 -18.46 0.24
N GLY A 195 43.80 -19.47 1.05
CA GLY A 195 44.68 -19.31 2.21
C GLY A 195 44.12 -18.36 3.27
N ILE A 196 44.98 -17.51 3.82
CA ILE A 196 44.62 -16.59 4.92
C ILE A 196 43.68 -15.46 4.47
N ASP A 197 43.58 -15.19 3.17
CA ASP A 197 42.73 -14.13 2.61
C ASP A 197 41.26 -14.54 2.48
N LEU A 198 40.94 -15.84 2.65
CA LEU A 198 39.58 -16.30 2.84
C LEU A 198 39.12 -15.96 4.27
N VAL A 199 38.80 -14.69 4.47
CA VAL A 199 38.50 -14.10 5.78
C VAL A 199 37.25 -13.22 5.70
N ARG A 200 36.53 -13.17 6.83
CA ARG A 200 35.37 -12.30 7.03
C ARG A 200 35.82 -10.86 7.33
N ASP A 201 36.21 -10.14 6.30
CA ASP A 201 36.62 -8.74 6.39
C ASP A 201 35.41 -7.77 6.37
N GLU A 202 35.70 -6.47 6.40
CA GLU A 202 34.68 -5.40 6.34
C GLU A 202 33.87 -5.45 5.04
N VAL A 203 34.48 -5.84 3.92
CA VAL A 203 33.81 -5.91 2.62
C VAL A 203 32.76 -7.01 2.62
N GLU A 204 33.08 -8.20 3.16
CA GLU A 204 32.10 -9.28 3.28
C GLU A 204 30.93 -8.87 4.19
N GLN A 205 31.20 -8.23 5.32
CA GLN A 205 30.17 -7.77 6.25
C GLN A 205 29.21 -6.77 5.58
N GLU A 206 29.75 -5.78 4.86
CA GLU A 206 28.92 -4.77 4.20
C GLU A 206 28.19 -5.32 2.97
N LEU A 207 28.75 -6.30 2.25
CA LEU A 207 28.04 -7.03 1.17
C LEU A 207 26.86 -7.85 1.70
N VAL A 208 27.04 -8.59 2.81
CA VAL A 208 25.95 -9.34 3.44
C VAL A 208 24.83 -8.40 3.86
N LYS A 209 25.18 -7.28 4.51
CA LYS A 209 24.24 -6.25 4.92
C LYS A 209 23.54 -5.57 3.74
N GLU A 210 24.24 -5.33 2.63
CA GLU A 210 23.64 -4.83 1.40
C GLU A 210 22.58 -5.81 0.85
N ALA A 211 22.89 -7.10 0.80
CA ALA A 211 21.92 -8.11 0.36
C ALA A 211 20.70 -8.21 1.31
N GLU A 212 20.90 -8.07 2.63
CA GLU A 212 19.81 -8.00 3.60
C GLU A 212 18.92 -6.77 3.41
N ILE A 213 19.53 -5.59 3.22
CA ILE A 213 18.80 -4.35 2.95
C ILE A 213 17.98 -4.46 1.66
N ILE A 214 18.58 -4.95 0.57
CA ILE A 214 17.87 -5.10 -0.71
C ILE A 214 16.67 -6.04 -0.55
N ARG A 215 16.82 -7.20 0.11
CA ARG A 215 15.71 -8.12 0.38
C ARG A 215 14.64 -7.49 1.27
N GLY A 216 15.03 -6.71 2.28
CA GLY A 216 14.12 -5.97 3.14
C GLY A 216 13.29 -4.94 2.37
N VAL A 217 13.94 -4.20 1.46
CA VAL A 217 13.27 -3.25 0.56
C VAL A 217 12.30 -3.98 -0.37
N MET A 218 12.71 -5.08 -1.01
CA MET A 218 11.83 -5.87 -1.87
C MET A 218 10.60 -6.38 -1.13
N ALA A 219 10.75 -6.86 0.12
CA ALA A 219 9.63 -7.29 0.94
C ALA A 219 8.68 -6.13 1.29
N LEU A 220 9.23 -4.96 1.64
CA LEU A 220 8.45 -3.76 1.95
C LEU A 220 7.66 -3.26 0.72
N LEU A 221 8.30 -3.19 -0.45
CA LEU A 221 7.66 -2.77 -1.69
C LEU A 221 6.57 -3.77 -2.13
N THR A 222 6.80 -5.08 -1.95
CA THR A 222 5.80 -6.11 -2.25
C THR A 222 4.55 -5.95 -1.40
N ARG A 223 4.69 -5.80 -0.07
CA ARG A 223 3.56 -5.55 0.83
C ARG A 223 2.82 -4.26 0.45
N THR A 224 3.55 -3.20 0.14
CA THR A 224 2.96 -1.91 -0.26
C THR A 224 2.19 -2.05 -1.58
N LEU A 225 2.68 -2.86 -2.52
CA LEU A 225 2.00 -3.16 -3.77
C LEU A 225 0.69 -3.93 -3.55
N GLU A 226 0.67 -4.86 -2.60
CA GLU A 226 -0.55 -5.57 -2.19
C GLU A 226 -1.59 -4.61 -1.60
N GLU A 227 -1.17 -3.69 -0.73
CA GLU A 227 -2.03 -2.63 -0.16
C GLU A 227 -2.62 -1.73 -1.25
N VAL A 228 -1.81 -1.29 -2.22
CA VAL A 228 -2.26 -0.49 -3.37
C VAL A 228 -3.26 -1.27 -4.23
N SER A 229 -2.98 -2.56 -4.49
CA SER A 229 -3.85 -3.41 -5.30
C SER A 229 -5.21 -3.62 -4.65
N GLU A 230 -5.25 -3.82 -3.33
CA GLU A 230 -6.49 -3.92 -2.57
C GLU A 230 -7.25 -2.59 -2.55
N GLN A 231 -6.55 -1.46 -2.39
CA GLN A 231 -7.20 -0.15 -2.42
C GLN A 231 -7.83 0.14 -3.79
N ILE A 232 -7.17 -0.23 -4.91
CA ILE A 232 -7.74 -0.13 -6.26
C ILE A 232 -9.01 -0.99 -6.38
N ARG A 233 -9.02 -2.20 -5.80
CA ARG A 233 -10.21 -3.07 -5.79
C ARG A 233 -11.37 -2.43 -5.02
N LEU A 234 -11.10 -1.82 -3.86
CA LEU A 234 -12.09 -1.10 -3.07
C LEU A 234 -12.64 0.13 -3.81
N ASN A 235 -11.77 0.90 -4.49
CA ASN A 235 -12.19 2.02 -5.31
C ASN A 235 -13.13 1.57 -6.45
N ARG A 236 -12.80 0.48 -7.15
CA ARG A 236 -13.66 -0.09 -8.20
C ARG A 236 -15.03 -0.53 -7.66
N SER A 237 -15.09 -1.09 -6.45
CA SER A 237 -16.36 -1.43 -5.79
C SER A 237 -17.20 -0.20 -5.46
N ALA A 238 -16.59 0.87 -4.95
CA ALA A 238 -17.31 2.12 -4.67
C ALA A 238 -17.78 2.80 -5.98
N LYS A 239 -16.93 2.81 -7.02
CA LYS A 239 -17.28 3.27 -8.37
C LYS A 239 -18.53 2.58 -8.92
N TYR A 240 -18.57 1.24 -8.87
CA TYR A 240 -19.73 0.48 -9.34
C TYR A 240 -21.03 0.87 -8.64
N ASN A 241 -20.99 1.09 -7.31
CA ASN A 241 -22.16 1.50 -6.56
C ASN A 241 -22.64 2.91 -6.95
N LEU A 242 -21.72 3.85 -7.15
CA LEU A 242 -22.04 5.20 -7.63
C LEU A 242 -22.67 5.18 -9.02
N GLU A 243 -22.09 4.42 -9.96
CA GLU A 243 -22.61 4.28 -11.33
C GLU A 243 -24.03 3.69 -11.35
N LYS A 244 -24.30 2.71 -10.48
CA LYS A 244 -25.63 2.13 -10.34
C LYS A 244 -26.64 3.16 -9.82
N ASP A 245 -26.30 3.86 -8.75
CA ASP A 245 -27.17 4.90 -8.18
C ASP A 245 -27.43 6.03 -9.19
N LEU A 246 -26.40 6.48 -9.90
CA LEU A 246 -26.51 7.46 -10.98
C LEU A 246 -27.47 7.03 -12.09
N LYS A 247 -27.41 5.76 -12.50
CA LYS A 247 -28.33 5.21 -13.50
C LYS A 247 -29.77 5.26 -13.01
N ASP A 248 -30.01 4.87 -11.76
CA ASP A 248 -31.35 4.89 -11.16
C ASP A 248 -31.87 6.33 -11.02
N LYS A 249 -31.02 7.28 -10.61
CA LYS A 249 -31.35 8.71 -10.54
C LYS A 249 -31.66 9.31 -11.91
N PHE A 250 -30.93 8.92 -12.96
CA PHE A 250 -31.20 9.37 -14.33
C PHE A 250 -32.57 8.91 -14.84
N VAL A 251 -32.92 7.65 -14.58
CA VAL A 251 -34.25 7.11 -14.93
C VAL A 251 -35.34 7.82 -14.14
N ALA A 252 -35.14 8.02 -12.84
CA ALA A 252 -36.09 8.76 -12.00
C ALA A 252 -36.31 10.20 -12.52
N LEU A 253 -35.25 10.94 -12.83
CA LEU A 253 -35.36 12.27 -13.43
C LEU A 253 -36.13 12.28 -14.74
N THR A 254 -35.89 11.30 -15.60
CA THR A 254 -36.58 11.20 -16.90
C THR A 254 -38.09 11.01 -16.69
N ILE A 255 -38.48 10.16 -15.73
CA ILE A 255 -39.89 9.93 -15.39
C ILE A 255 -40.50 11.20 -14.78
N ASP A 256 -39.83 11.80 -13.80
CA ASP A 256 -40.33 12.97 -13.09
C ASP A 256 -40.43 14.21 -14.00
N ASP A 257 -39.50 14.40 -14.95
CA ASP A 257 -39.57 15.47 -15.97
C ASP A 257 -40.78 15.27 -16.89
N VAL A 258 -41.07 14.03 -17.29
CA VAL A 258 -42.30 13.71 -18.06
C VAL A 258 -43.53 14.03 -17.23
N CYS A 259 -43.60 13.57 -15.97
CA CYS A 259 -44.72 13.84 -15.08
C CYS A 259 -44.95 15.34 -14.87
N PHE A 260 -43.88 16.12 -14.65
CA PHE A 260 -43.93 17.56 -14.48
C PHE A 260 -44.40 18.30 -15.76
N SER A 261 -44.14 17.73 -16.94
CA SER A 261 -44.57 18.31 -18.22
C SER A 261 -46.05 18.04 -18.57
N LEU A 262 -46.72 17.12 -17.87
CA LEU A 262 -48.12 16.79 -18.13
C LEU A 262 -49.05 17.92 -17.68
N ASN A 263 -50.05 18.22 -18.51
CA ASN A 263 -51.13 19.15 -18.19
C ASN A 263 -52.48 18.56 -18.60
N ASN A 264 -53.58 19.24 -18.27
CA ASN A 264 -54.95 18.76 -18.51
C ASN A 264 -55.28 18.53 -20.01
N ASN A 265 -54.46 19.05 -20.93
CA ASN A 265 -54.62 18.92 -22.37
C ASN A 265 -53.55 18.04 -23.02
N SER A 266 -52.68 17.41 -22.21
CA SER A 266 -51.63 16.53 -22.73
C SER A 266 -52.23 15.29 -23.42
N PRO A 267 -51.70 14.90 -24.59
CA PRO A 267 -52.12 13.65 -25.23
C PRO A 267 -51.73 12.45 -24.35
N ASN A 268 -52.49 11.36 -24.42
CA ASN A 268 -52.26 10.08 -23.71
C ASN A 268 -52.46 10.06 -22.18
N ILE A 269 -53.07 11.10 -21.58
CA ILE A 269 -53.59 10.99 -20.20
C ILE A 269 -54.84 10.08 -20.16
N HIS A 270 -54.93 9.17 -19.19
CA HIS A 270 -56.04 8.22 -19.06
C HIS A 270 -56.20 7.75 -17.61
N TYR A 271 -57.37 7.20 -17.28
CA TYR A 271 -57.62 6.61 -15.95
C TYR A 271 -56.90 5.27 -15.81
N SER A 272 -56.20 5.08 -14.69
CA SER A 272 -55.57 3.81 -14.33
C SER A 272 -56.06 3.35 -12.96
N GLU A 273 -56.92 2.32 -12.94
CA GLU A 273 -57.50 1.77 -11.69
C GLU A 273 -56.44 1.15 -10.77
N LYS A 274 -55.29 0.72 -11.31
CA LYS A 274 -54.21 0.09 -10.54
C LYS A 274 -53.25 1.09 -9.89
N ALA A 275 -53.29 2.37 -10.27
CA ALA A 275 -52.33 3.37 -9.85
C ALA A 275 -52.61 3.97 -8.46
N VAL A 276 -53.83 3.84 -7.94
CA VAL A 276 -54.25 4.46 -6.66
C VAL A 276 -53.87 3.56 -5.48
N ARG A 277 -52.57 3.30 -5.31
CA ARG A 277 -52.01 2.55 -4.18
C ARG A 277 -50.53 2.87 -3.98
N VAL A 278 -50.04 2.64 -2.77
CA VAL A 278 -48.59 2.61 -2.51
C VAL A 278 -48.06 1.24 -2.91
N GLU A 279 -47.01 1.20 -3.73
CA GLU A 279 -46.44 -0.07 -4.17
C GLU A 279 -45.71 -0.78 -3.01
N PRO A 280 -45.91 -2.10 -2.80
CA PRO A 280 -45.39 -2.82 -1.62
C PRO A 280 -43.86 -2.81 -1.45
N HIS A 281 -43.10 -2.55 -2.51
CA HIS A 281 -41.63 -2.51 -2.51
C HIS A 281 -41.07 -1.08 -2.64
N SER A 282 -41.90 -0.07 -2.35
CA SER A 282 -41.46 1.32 -2.27
C SER A 282 -40.64 1.58 -1.01
N VAL A 283 -39.70 2.52 -1.10
CA VAL A 283 -38.82 2.94 0.01
C VAL A 283 -39.28 4.28 0.56
N SER A 284 -38.95 4.56 1.84
CA SER A 284 -39.19 5.88 2.40
C SER A 284 -38.22 6.91 1.81
N LEU A 285 -38.54 8.20 1.96
CA LEU A 285 -37.63 9.28 1.54
C LEU A 285 -36.32 9.26 2.34
N GLU A 286 -36.40 8.91 3.62
CA GLU A 286 -35.23 8.76 4.51
C GLU A 286 -34.31 7.65 3.99
N ASP A 287 -34.87 6.46 3.71
CA ASP A 287 -34.09 5.35 3.14
C ASP A 287 -33.45 5.71 1.78
N TRP A 288 -34.14 6.49 0.94
CA TRP A 288 -33.61 6.94 -0.35
C TRP A 288 -32.44 7.93 -0.18
N LEU A 289 -32.54 8.85 0.77
CA LEU A 289 -31.45 9.78 1.11
C LEU A 289 -30.25 9.03 1.69
N ASP A 290 -30.50 8.13 2.64
CA ASP A 290 -29.47 7.33 3.30
C ASP A 290 -28.72 6.44 2.31
N PHE A 291 -29.41 5.91 1.30
CA PHE A 291 -28.79 5.10 0.24
C PHE A 291 -27.73 5.90 -0.54
N SER A 292 -28.10 7.08 -1.05
CA SER A 292 -27.16 7.92 -1.81
C SER A 292 -26.08 8.52 -0.92
N ASN A 293 -26.42 8.94 0.30
CA ASN A 293 -25.45 9.44 1.27
C ASN A 293 -24.41 8.37 1.63
N SER A 294 -24.85 7.13 1.88
CA SER A 294 -23.94 6.01 2.19
C SER A 294 -22.96 5.71 1.04
N ASN A 295 -23.41 5.84 -0.20
CA ASN A 295 -22.55 5.67 -1.38
C ASN A 295 -21.50 6.79 -1.48
N VAL A 296 -21.91 8.04 -1.26
CA VAL A 296 -21.02 9.21 -1.22
C VAL A 296 -19.96 9.06 -0.12
N GLU A 297 -20.38 8.74 1.11
CA GLU A 297 -19.46 8.55 2.23
C GLU A 297 -18.47 7.41 1.97
N LYS A 298 -18.94 6.30 1.37
CA LYS A 298 -18.06 5.18 1.01
C LYS A 298 -17.02 5.62 -0.03
N ALA A 299 -17.42 6.40 -1.03
CA ALA A 299 -16.51 6.93 -2.04
C ALA A 299 -15.48 7.88 -1.43
N ASP A 300 -15.90 8.80 -0.55
CA ASP A 300 -15.00 9.72 0.16
C ASP A 300 -14.00 8.97 1.05
N ARG A 301 -14.45 7.93 1.77
CA ARG A 301 -13.55 7.07 2.56
C ARG A 301 -12.48 6.44 1.67
N GLN A 302 -12.86 5.85 0.53
CA GLN A 302 -11.89 5.24 -0.37
C GLN A 302 -10.94 6.25 -0.99
N ARG A 303 -11.45 7.41 -1.43
CA ARG A 303 -10.64 8.52 -1.94
C ARG A 303 -9.59 8.96 -0.93
N ASN A 304 -9.98 9.18 0.33
CA ASN A 304 -9.07 9.63 1.38
C ASN A 304 -8.01 8.56 1.71
N ASN A 305 -8.40 7.28 1.75
CA ASN A 305 -7.46 6.17 1.93
C ASN A 305 -6.44 6.10 0.77
N SER A 306 -6.89 6.27 -0.47
CA SER A 306 -6.00 6.31 -1.63
C SER A 306 -5.01 7.48 -1.59
N LEU A 307 -5.44 8.68 -1.18
CA LEU A 307 -4.54 9.83 -1.03
C LEU A 307 -3.49 9.60 0.07
N ALA A 308 -3.91 9.03 1.20
CA ALA A 308 -2.99 8.69 2.29
C ALA A 308 -1.98 7.60 1.86
N LEU A 309 -2.45 6.58 1.13
CA LEU A 309 -1.60 5.51 0.62
C LEU A 309 -0.60 6.02 -0.41
N LYS A 310 -1.02 6.92 -1.32
CA LYS A 310 -0.10 7.59 -2.26
C LYS A 310 1.05 8.29 -1.55
N ALA A 311 0.75 9.11 -0.54
CA ALA A 311 1.78 9.79 0.24
C ALA A 311 2.72 8.82 0.99
N LEU A 312 2.19 7.66 1.42
CA LEU A 312 3.00 6.59 2.00
C LEU A 312 3.93 5.95 0.96
N VAL A 313 3.41 5.65 -0.24
CA VAL A 313 4.20 5.05 -1.32
C VAL A 313 5.36 5.95 -1.73
N ASP A 314 5.12 7.26 -1.94
CA ASP A 314 6.19 8.21 -2.26
C ASP A 314 7.29 8.19 -1.18
N ARG A 315 6.90 8.23 0.09
CA ARG A 315 7.86 8.18 1.20
C ARG A 315 8.67 6.89 1.20
N ILE A 316 8.02 5.74 0.99
CA ILE A 316 8.70 4.44 0.93
C ILE A 316 9.69 4.42 -0.23
N LEU A 317 9.28 4.84 -1.42
CA LEU A 317 10.16 4.89 -2.60
C LEU A 317 11.38 5.79 -2.36
N SER A 318 11.18 7.01 -1.87
CA SER A 318 12.29 7.93 -1.58
C SER A 318 13.23 7.42 -0.48
N GLN A 319 12.67 6.90 0.62
CA GLN A 319 13.48 6.42 1.75
C GLN A 319 14.31 5.19 1.36
N THR A 320 13.68 4.22 0.70
CA THR A 320 14.36 2.98 0.29
C THR A 320 15.43 3.25 -0.76
N ALA A 321 15.19 4.16 -1.72
CA ALA A 321 16.22 4.60 -2.67
C ALA A 321 17.42 5.22 -1.95
N SER A 322 17.18 6.12 -0.97
CA SER A 322 18.24 6.74 -0.18
C SER A 322 19.05 5.73 0.62
N ASP A 323 18.38 4.80 1.30
CA ASP A 323 19.03 3.76 2.11
C ASP A 323 19.91 2.82 1.26
N LEU A 324 19.43 2.46 0.06
CA LEU A 324 20.17 1.63 -0.89
C LEU A 324 21.38 2.36 -1.45
N CYS A 325 21.24 3.62 -1.88
CA CYS A 325 22.38 4.41 -2.35
C CYS A 325 23.45 4.55 -1.27
N ARG A 326 23.04 4.85 -0.03
CA ARG A 326 23.96 4.94 1.11
C ARG A 326 24.68 3.63 1.36
N GLN A 327 23.97 2.50 1.29
CA GLN A 327 24.59 1.19 1.52
C GLN A 327 25.56 0.81 0.40
N CYS A 328 25.21 1.09 -0.87
CA CYS A 328 26.11 0.87 -2.00
C CYS A 328 27.42 1.66 -1.84
N ASP A 329 27.33 2.94 -1.45
CA ASP A 329 28.50 3.79 -1.20
C ASP A 329 29.39 3.26 -0.06
N VAL A 330 28.78 2.66 0.98
CA VAL A 330 29.51 2.03 2.09
C VAL A 330 30.29 0.80 1.58
N VAL A 331 29.65 -0.07 0.80
CA VAL A 331 30.31 -1.26 0.23
C VAL A 331 31.43 -0.86 -0.72
N ASP A 332 31.21 0.12 -1.59
CA ASP A 332 32.22 0.60 -2.54
C ASP A 332 33.41 1.26 -1.81
N THR A 333 33.17 1.88 -0.67
CA THR A 333 34.22 2.40 0.19
C THR A 333 34.99 1.28 0.88
N ALA A 334 34.31 0.25 1.38
CA ALA A 334 34.95 -0.93 1.96
C ALA A 334 35.85 -1.63 0.92
N PHE A 335 35.38 -1.83 -0.32
CA PHE A 335 36.21 -2.40 -1.40
C PHE A 335 37.45 -1.54 -1.69
N ARG A 336 37.31 -0.22 -1.78
CA ARG A 336 38.46 0.69 -2.03
C ARG A 336 39.50 0.61 -0.90
N THR A 337 39.04 0.58 0.35
CA THR A 337 39.93 0.47 1.52
C THR A 337 40.61 -0.90 1.56
N GLY A 338 39.84 -1.99 1.45
CA GLY A 338 40.38 -3.35 1.45
C GLY A 338 41.37 -3.61 0.31
N LEU A 339 41.07 -3.14 -0.91
CA LEU A 339 42.01 -3.24 -2.04
C LEU A 339 43.31 -2.49 -1.79
N LYS A 340 43.24 -1.31 -1.17
CA LYS A 340 44.43 -0.52 -0.82
C LYS A 340 45.29 -1.27 0.19
N GLU A 341 44.69 -1.86 1.21
CA GLU A 341 45.38 -2.64 2.23
C GLU A 341 46.03 -3.90 1.64
N THR A 342 45.29 -4.68 0.83
CA THR A 342 45.80 -5.89 0.18
C THR A 342 46.94 -5.58 -0.80
N LYS A 343 46.84 -4.51 -1.58
CA LYS A 343 47.92 -4.05 -2.48
C LYS A 343 49.17 -3.63 -1.70
N ALA A 344 49.00 -2.90 -0.60
CA ALA A 344 50.12 -2.51 0.26
C ALA A 344 50.82 -3.73 0.90
N ALA A 345 50.05 -4.73 1.36
CA ALA A 345 50.61 -5.97 1.88
C ALA A 345 51.40 -6.74 0.80
N ARG A 346 50.85 -6.85 -0.42
CA ARG A 346 51.53 -7.45 -1.58
C ARG A 346 52.83 -6.73 -1.92
N ASP A 347 52.85 -5.40 -1.90
CA ASP A 347 54.05 -4.60 -2.15
C ASP A 347 55.11 -4.79 -1.07
N GLN A 348 54.71 -4.87 0.20
CA GLN A 348 55.63 -5.16 1.30
C GLN A 348 56.26 -6.55 1.16
N LEU A 349 55.45 -7.57 0.82
CA LEU A 349 55.95 -8.93 0.58
C LEU A 349 56.93 -8.98 -0.60
N ALA A 350 56.61 -8.29 -1.71
CA ALA A 350 57.51 -8.18 -2.86
C ALA A 350 58.83 -7.48 -2.51
N ALA A 351 58.79 -6.41 -1.70
CA ALA A 351 59.98 -5.73 -1.22
C ALA A 351 60.83 -6.63 -0.30
N HIS A 352 60.20 -7.44 0.55
CA HIS A 352 60.92 -8.42 1.37
C HIS A 352 61.51 -9.57 0.54
N LEU A 353 60.80 -10.04 -0.49
CA LEU A 353 61.30 -11.04 -1.42
C LEU A 353 62.57 -10.55 -2.12
N ALA A 354 62.59 -9.29 -2.59
CA ALA A 354 63.77 -8.70 -3.21
C ALA A 354 64.99 -8.69 -2.27
N LYS A 355 64.79 -8.34 -0.98
CA LYS A 355 65.85 -8.38 0.04
C LYS A 355 66.34 -9.81 0.31
N VAL A 356 65.43 -10.79 0.37
CA VAL A 356 65.80 -12.20 0.54
C VAL A 356 66.61 -12.70 -0.67
N MET A 357 66.24 -12.31 -1.89
CA MET A 357 66.99 -12.66 -3.09
C MET A 357 68.41 -12.03 -3.10
N GLU A 358 68.55 -10.79 -2.65
CA GLU A 358 69.87 -10.15 -2.48
C GLU A 358 70.73 -10.92 -1.46
N GLU A 359 70.15 -11.28 -0.30
CA GLU A 359 70.85 -12.05 0.73
C GLU A 359 71.24 -13.46 0.26
N ILE A 360 70.40 -14.13 -0.55
CA ILE A 360 70.73 -15.40 -1.20
C ILE A 360 72.00 -15.24 -2.05
N ALA A 361 72.06 -14.22 -2.91
CA ALA A 361 73.23 -13.97 -3.76
C ALA A 361 74.49 -13.64 -2.92
N CYS A 362 74.34 -12.86 -1.85
CA CYS A 362 75.42 -12.59 -0.90
C CYS A 362 75.93 -13.88 -0.24
N GLN A 363 75.04 -14.77 0.15
CA GLN A 363 75.39 -16.02 0.82
C GLN A 363 76.00 -17.05 -0.13
N GLU A 364 75.54 -17.13 -1.38
CA GLU A 364 76.17 -17.94 -2.43
C GLU A 364 77.62 -17.49 -2.69
N LYS A 365 77.85 -16.17 -2.75
CA LYS A 365 79.19 -15.60 -2.87
C LYS A 365 80.05 -15.91 -1.64
N ASN A 366 79.49 -15.82 -0.44
CA ASN A 366 80.18 -16.17 0.81
C ASN A 366 80.60 -17.64 0.83
N ILE A 367 79.71 -18.55 0.40
CA ILE A 367 80.01 -19.98 0.23
C ILE A 367 81.17 -20.18 -0.75
N SER A 368 81.15 -19.53 -1.92
CA SER A 368 82.26 -19.63 -2.90
C SER A 368 83.58 -19.14 -2.33
N VAL A 369 83.57 -18.08 -1.52
CA VAL A 369 84.77 -17.55 -0.84
C VAL A 369 85.29 -18.56 0.21
N LEU A 370 84.40 -19.18 0.99
CA LEU A 370 84.76 -20.17 2.00
C LEU A 370 85.32 -21.45 1.36
N GLU A 371 84.71 -21.93 0.27
CA GLU A 371 85.20 -23.08 -0.51
C GLU A 371 86.59 -22.83 -1.07
N LYS A 372 86.81 -21.66 -1.67
CA LYS A 372 88.12 -21.25 -2.15
C LYS A 372 89.14 -21.15 -1.00
N ALA A 373 88.77 -20.55 0.13
CA ALA A 373 89.66 -20.42 1.28
C ALA A 373 90.08 -21.80 1.82
N ILE A 374 89.19 -22.79 1.83
CA ILE A 374 89.52 -24.18 2.21
C ILE A 374 90.49 -24.80 1.20
N LEU A 375 90.23 -24.63 -0.11
CA LEU A 375 91.10 -25.13 -1.17
C LEU A 375 92.50 -24.52 -1.11
N ASP A 376 92.59 -23.21 -0.86
CA ASP A 376 93.85 -22.48 -0.75
C ASP A 376 94.71 -22.98 0.43
N GLN A 377 94.12 -23.61 1.47
CA GLN A 377 94.88 -24.24 2.57
C GLN A 377 95.51 -25.59 2.17
N GLU A 378 95.10 -26.23 1.08
CA GLU A 378 95.66 -27.52 0.67
C GLU A 378 97.16 -27.44 0.35
N GLY A 379 97.59 -26.36 -0.32
CA GLY A 379 98.99 -26.15 -0.69
C GLY A 379 99.90 -26.08 0.55
N PRO A 380 99.67 -25.12 1.47
CA PRO A 380 100.38 -25.03 2.74
C PRO A 380 100.33 -26.34 3.56
N ALA A 381 99.17 -27.00 3.64
CA ALA A 381 99.03 -28.26 4.34
C ALA A 381 99.92 -29.36 3.73
N LYS A 382 99.90 -29.54 2.40
CA LYS A 382 100.74 -30.52 1.70
C LYS A 382 102.22 -30.25 1.95
N VAL A 383 102.66 -28.99 1.86
CA VAL A 383 104.05 -28.61 2.15
C VAL A 383 104.45 -28.97 3.59
N ALA A 384 103.63 -28.62 4.57
CA ALA A 384 103.89 -28.94 5.97
C ALA A 384 103.95 -30.45 6.23
N HIS A 385 103.00 -31.22 5.66
CA HIS A 385 102.96 -32.69 5.75
C HIS A 385 104.17 -33.34 5.08
N THR A 386 104.50 -32.99 3.83
CA THR A 386 105.65 -33.54 3.10
C THR A 386 106.97 -33.19 3.79
N ARG A 387 107.10 -31.98 4.35
CA ARG A 387 108.28 -31.61 5.16
C ARG A 387 108.40 -32.48 6.41
N LEU A 388 107.28 -32.73 7.09
CA LEU A 388 107.23 -33.56 8.30
C LEU A 388 107.58 -35.03 7.99
N GLU A 389 107.03 -35.57 6.90
CA GLU A 389 107.30 -36.93 6.40
C GLU A 389 108.75 -37.09 5.91
N THR A 390 109.24 -36.19 5.06
CA THR A 390 110.63 -36.27 4.57
C THR A 390 111.62 -36.33 5.73
N ARG A 391 111.36 -35.59 6.82
CA ARG A 391 112.21 -35.58 8.02
C ARG A 391 112.21 -36.89 8.82
N THR A 392 111.29 -37.82 8.59
CA THR A 392 111.30 -39.16 9.23
C THR A 392 112.34 -40.11 8.62
N HIS A 393 112.87 -39.77 7.44
CA HIS A 393 113.88 -40.57 6.73
C HIS A 393 115.32 -40.27 7.18
N ARG A 394 115.51 -39.40 8.16
CA ARG A 394 116.84 -39.06 8.69
C ARG A 394 117.43 -40.27 9.43
N PRO A 395 118.68 -40.69 9.16
CA PRO A 395 119.24 -41.92 9.72
C PRO A 395 119.73 -41.73 11.17
N ASN A 396 119.58 -42.78 11.99
CA ASN A 396 120.20 -42.90 13.32
C ASN A 396 119.94 -41.69 14.23
N VAL A 397 121.00 -41.06 14.74
CA VAL A 397 120.94 -39.93 15.69
C VAL A 397 120.41 -38.64 15.06
N GLU A 398 120.46 -38.51 13.72
CA GLU A 398 119.93 -37.36 12.99
C GLU A 398 118.39 -37.36 12.95
N LEU A 399 117.73 -38.46 13.35
CA LEU A 399 116.29 -38.50 13.63
C LEU A 399 115.98 -37.83 14.98
N CYS A 400 116.38 -36.57 15.11
CA CYS A 400 116.27 -35.80 16.33
C CYS A 400 114.95 -35.00 16.38
N ARG A 401 114.42 -34.82 17.59
CA ARG A 401 113.24 -33.97 17.88
C ARG A 401 113.68 -32.53 18.13
N ASP A 402 114.20 -31.89 17.11
CA ASP A 402 114.65 -30.49 17.17
C ASP A 402 113.49 -29.49 17.13
N VAL A 403 113.82 -28.20 17.27
CA VAL A 403 112.82 -27.10 17.28
C VAL A 403 112.01 -27.06 15.98
N ALA A 404 112.65 -27.32 14.83
CA ALA A 404 111.98 -27.35 13.54
C ALA A 404 110.95 -28.49 13.47
N GLN A 405 111.26 -29.67 14.02
CA GLN A 405 110.32 -30.80 14.11
C GLN A 405 109.06 -30.42 14.91
N TYR A 406 109.22 -29.81 16.08
CA TYR A 406 108.07 -29.36 16.89
C TYR A 406 107.27 -28.25 16.21
N ARG A 407 107.93 -27.32 15.51
CA ARG A 407 107.24 -26.26 14.76
C ARG A 407 106.43 -26.78 13.59
N LEU A 408 106.95 -27.73 12.80
CA LEU A 408 106.19 -28.38 11.72
C LEU A 408 104.97 -29.15 12.26
N LEU A 409 105.12 -29.86 13.39
CA LEU A 409 103.98 -30.51 14.06
C LEU A 409 102.90 -29.49 14.45
N LYS A 410 103.32 -28.34 14.99
CA LYS A 410 102.40 -27.26 15.37
C LYS A 410 101.73 -26.62 14.15
N GLU A 411 102.48 -26.35 13.08
CA GLU A 411 101.98 -25.80 11.82
C GLU A 411 100.91 -26.71 11.20
N VAL A 412 101.15 -28.02 11.13
CA VAL A 412 100.15 -29.00 10.66
C VAL A 412 98.88 -28.93 11.52
N GLY A 413 99.03 -28.88 12.85
CA GLY A 413 97.90 -28.75 13.78
C GLY A 413 97.11 -27.45 13.61
N GLU A 414 97.81 -26.32 13.43
CA GLU A 414 97.20 -25.00 13.21
C GLU A 414 96.44 -24.94 11.88
N ILE A 415 97.03 -25.44 10.79
CA ILE A 415 96.36 -25.50 9.48
C ILE A 415 95.13 -26.42 9.55
N ALA A 416 95.26 -27.60 10.16
CA ALA A 416 94.13 -28.52 10.32
C ALA A 416 92.98 -27.89 11.14
N HIS A 417 93.31 -27.18 12.21
CA HIS A 417 92.32 -26.46 13.02
C HIS A 417 91.64 -25.33 12.23
N ASN A 418 92.39 -24.53 11.48
CA ASN A 418 91.84 -23.44 10.66
C ASN A 418 90.93 -23.99 9.54
N VAL A 419 91.33 -25.08 8.88
CA VAL A 419 90.49 -25.77 7.89
C VAL A 419 89.21 -26.30 8.52
N ALA A 420 89.27 -26.88 9.72
CA ALA A 420 88.08 -27.35 10.43
C ALA A 420 87.10 -26.19 10.72
N ARG A 421 87.60 -25.04 11.18
CA ARG A 421 86.79 -23.83 11.40
C ARG A 421 86.18 -23.28 10.12
N LEU A 422 86.92 -23.27 9.01
CA LEU A 422 86.38 -22.86 7.71
C LEU A 422 85.27 -23.81 7.23
N LYS A 423 85.44 -25.13 7.43
CA LYS A 423 84.43 -26.13 7.10
C LYS A 423 83.16 -25.99 7.95
N GLU A 424 83.31 -25.67 9.23
CA GLU A 424 82.17 -25.37 10.11
C GLU A 424 81.41 -24.11 9.65
N ALA A 425 82.14 -23.03 9.34
CA ALA A 425 81.53 -21.81 8.80
C ALA A 425 80.82 -22.06 7.46
N LEU A 426 81.41 -22.89 6.58
CA LEU A 426 80.80 -23.30 5.32
C LEU A 426 79.50 -24.09 5.56
N ALA A 427 79.51 -25.04 6.51
CA ALA A 427 78.32 -25.81 6.86
C ALA A 427 77.20 -24.91 7.39
N GLN A 428 77.51 -23.95 8.26
CA GLN A 428 76.53 -22.97 8.74
C GLN A 428 76.00 -22.13 7.56
N ALA A 429 76.89 -21.66 6.68
CA ALA A 429 76.48 -20.84 5.55
C ALA A 429 75.52 -21.57 4.60
N GLN A 430 75.77 -22.86 4.35
CA GLN A 430 74.90 -23.74 3.55
C GLN A 430 73.54 -23.99 4.21
N VAL A 431 73.48 -24.06 5.55
CA VAL A 431 72.20 -24.19 6.28
C VAL A 431 71.38 -22.90 6.14
N GLU A 432 71.99 -21.74 6.32
CA GLU A 432 71.31 -20.45 6.15
C GLU A 432 70.79 -20.26 4.72
N LEU A 433 71.60 -20.60 3.70
CA LEU A 433 71.16 -20.53 2.30
C LEU A 433 69.92 -21.39 2.04
N LYS A 434 69.87 -22.61 2.58
CA LYS A 434 68.67 -23.47 2.49
C LYS A 434 67.47 -22.83 3.20
N GLY A 435 67.69 -22.15 4.33
CA GLY A 435 66.67 -21.39 5.04
C GLY A 435 66.11 -20.25 4.20
N LEU A 436 66.98 -19.45 3.58
CA LEU A 436 66.61 -18.34 2.69
C LEU A 436 65.82 -18.81 1.47
N ASN A 437 66.25 -19.89 0.81
CA ASN A 437 65.52 -20.46 -0.33
C ASN A 437 64.10 -20.91 0.05
N ARG A 438 63.91 -21.47 1.24
CA ARG A 438 62.55 -21.80 1.74
C ARG A 438 61.70 -20.54 1.97
N ARG A 439 62.30 -19.47 2.50
CA ARG A 439 61.61 -18.19 2.70
C ARG A 439 61.26 -17.50 1.39
N GLN A 440 62.12 -17.60 0.38
CA GLN A 440 61.84 -17.10 -0.97
C GLN A 440 60.56 -17.74 -1.53
N LEU A 441 60.48 -19.08 -1.51
CA LEU A 441 59.29 -19.80 -2.01
C LEU A 441 58.03 -19.41 -1.23
N ALA A 442 58.10 -19.37 0.11
CA ALA A 442 56.96 -18.98 0.94
C ALA A 442 56.47 -17.54 0.66
N LEU A 443 57.40 -16.59 0.42
CA LEU A 443 57.03 -15.22 0.06
C LEU A 443 56.40 -15.15 -1.34
N GLN A 444 56.89 -15.93 -2.31
CA GLN A 444 56.30 -16.01 -3.65
C GLN A 444 54.86 -16.57 -3.60
N GLU A 445 54.64 -17.63 -2.82
CA GLU A 445 53.32 -18.20 -2.60
C GLU A 445 52.36 -17.18 -1.96
N GLU A 446 52.81 -16.45 -0.93
CA GLU A 446 51.97 -15.44 -0.26
C GLU A 446 51.65 -14.25 -1.19
N ILE A 447 52.59 -13.82 -2.04
CA ILE A 447 52.33 -12.81 -3.08
C ILE A 447 51.24 -13.29 -4.04
N GLN A 448 51.33 -14.55 -4.48
CA GLN A 448 50.33 -15.14 -5.38
C GLN A 448 48.93 -15.21 -4.74
N VAL A 449 48.85 -15.50 -3.43
CA VAL A 449 47.60 -15.43 -2.67
C VAL A 449 47.02 -14.01 -2.72
N LYS A 450 47.85 -12.98 -2.45
CA LYS A 450 47.41 -11.58 -2.49
C LYS A 450 46.99 -11.13 -3.89
N GLU A 451 47.68 -11.58 -4.93
CA GLU A 451 47.32 -11.31 -6.34
C GLU A 451 45.97 -11.92 -6.71
N ASN A 452 45.67 -13.14 -6.24
CA ASN A 452 44.36 -13.76 -6.42
C ASN A 452 43.24 -12.93 -5.76
N THR A 453 43.46 -12.48 -4.53
CA THR A 453 42.52 -11.61 -3.80
C THR A 453 42.29 -10.28 -4.53
N ILE A 454 43.35 -9.64 -5.02
CA ILE A 454 43.26 -8.39 -5.80
C ILE A 454 42.46 -8.62 -7.08
N TYR A 455 42.71 -9.72 -7.81
CA TYR A 455 41.96 -10.05 -9.01
C TYR A 455 40.47 -10.23 -8.73
N ILE A 456 40.10 -10.97 -7.68
CA ILE A 456 38.71 -11.17 -7.28
C ILE A 456 38.03 -9.84 -6.95
N ASP A 457 38.64 -9.01 -6.11
CA ASP A 457 38.01 -7.78 -5.64
C ASP A 457 37.98 -6.67 -6.70
N GLU A 458 39.08 -6.46 -7.42
CA GLU A 458 39.22 -5.35 -8.36
C GLU A 458 38.61 -5.67 -9.73
N VAL A 459 38.86 -6.89 -10.24
CA VAL A 459 38.49 -7.27 -11.61
C VAL A 459 37.12 -7.91 -11.65
N LEU A 460 36.78 -8.80 -10.72
CA LEU A 460 35.48 -9.49 -10.74
C LEU A 460 34.41 -8.65 -10.02
N CYS A 461 34.63 -8.32 -8.75
CA CYS A 461 33.60 -7.67 -7.94
C CYS A 461 33.44 -6.18 -8.30
N THR A 462 34.49 -5.37 -8.18
CA THR A 462 34.41 -3.92 -8.39
C THR A 462 33.99 -3.56 -9.82
N HIS A 463 34.37 -4.36 -10.82
CA HIS A 463 33.93 -4.15 -12.20
C HIS A 463 32.41 -4.36 -12.35
N MET A 464 31.88 -5.47 -11.83
CA MET A 464 30.44 -5.73 -11.85
C MET A 464 29.65 -4.69 -11.07
N ARG A 465 30.15 -4.26 -9.92
CA ARG A 465 29.47 -3.24 -9.11
C ARG A 465 29.26 -1.92 -9.84
N LYS A 466 30.10 -1.58 -10.84
CA LYS A 466 29.89 -0.39 -11.68
C LYS A 466 28.63 -0.44 -12.54
N SER A 467 28.07 -1.62 -12.79
CA SER A 467 26.79 -1.77 -13.50
C SER A 467 25.58 -1.66 -12.59
N ILE A 468 25.76 -1.60 -11.26
CA ILE A 468 24.69 -1.22 -10.35
C ILE A 468 24.32 0.24 -10.71
N PRO A 469 23.08 0.52 -11.14
CA PRO A 469 22.71 1.85 -11.61
C PRO A 469 23.02 2.91 -10.54
N LEU A 470 23.91 3.84 -10.88
CA LEU A 470 24.23 4.99 -10.04
C LEU A 470 23.39 6.21 -10.44
N ARG A 471 22.65 6.72 -9.45
CA ARG A 471 22.56 8.14 -9.05
C ARG A 471 21.81 9.11 -9.96
N ASP A 472 20.64 9.55 -9.49
CA ASP A 472 20.17 10.91 -9.73
C ASP A 472 20.34 11.70 -8.43
N GLY A 473 21.19 12.74 -8.44
CA GLY A 473 21.46 13.58 -7.26
C GLY A 473 22.91 13.97 -7.00
N GLY A 474 23.82 13.86 -7.97
CA GLY A 474 25.20 14.32 -7.84
C GLY A 474 25.57 15.33 -8.92
N ASP A 475 25.54 16.61 -8.56
CA ASP A 475 26.11 17.76 -9.26
C ASP A 475 27.41 17.42 -10.02
N GLN A 476 27.32 17.28 -11.34
CA GLN A 476 28.45 17.41 -12.26
C GLN A 476 28.03 18.37 -13.37
N GLY A 477 28.68 19.53 -13.37
CA GLY A 477 28.46 20.60 -14.32
C GLY A 477 28.78 20.19 -15.76
N GLU A 478 28.01 20.83 -16.66
CA GLU A 478 28.29 21.11 -18.06
C GLU A 478 28.47 19.92 -19.02
N GLY A 479 27.46 19.72 -19.88
CA GLY A 479 27.69 19.11 -21.20
C GLY A 479 26.54 18.32 -21.82
N ALA A 480 25.48 19.03 -22.25
CA ALA A 480 24.61 18.70 -23.38
C ALA A 480 24.13 17.24 -23.59
N GLY A 481 22.84 17.00 -23.32
CA GLY A 481 22.10 15.86 -23.87
C GLY A 481 21.08 15.28 -22.89
N GLY A 482 20.04 16.06 -22.56
CA GLY A 482 19.04 15.69 -21.57
C GLY A 482 18.27 14.41 -21.93
N LEU A 483 18.39 13.40 -21.07
CA LEU A 483 17.33 12.43 -20.82
C LEU A 483 16.70 12.81 -19.47
N CYS A 484 15.40 13.06 -19.52
CA CYS A 484 14.58 13.59 -18.44
C CYS A 484 14.47 12.59 -17.27
N PRO A 485 14.53 13.03 -16.00
CA PRO A 485 14.40 12.16 -14.82
C PRO A 485 12.95 11.77 -14.47
N ASP A 486 12.01 11.83 -15.42
CA ASP A 486 10.61 11.41 -15.21
C ASP A 486 10.34 9.94 -15.62
N ALA A 487 11.37 9.16 -15.93
CA ALA A 487 11.18 7.75 -16.35
C ALA A 487 11.21 6.73 -15.19
N ILE A 488 11.50 7.16 -13.96
CA ILE A 488 11.33 6.33 -12.76
C ILE A 488 10.75 7.21 -11.63
N CYS A 489 9.57 7.78 -11.89
CA CYS A 489 8.67 8.37 -10.89
C CYS A 489 7.23 8.28 -11.36
#